data_AF-A0A8T8SDF8-F1
#
_entry.id   AF-A0A8T8SDF8-F1
#
_cell.length_a   1.000
_cell.length_b   1.000
_cell.length_c   1.000
_cell.angle_alpha   90.00
_cell.angle_beta   90.00
_cell.angle_gamma   90.00
#
_symmetry.space_group_name_H-M   'P 1'
#
loop_
_entity.id
_entity.type
_entity.pdbx_description
1 polymer ?
#
loop_
_entity_poly.entity_id
_entity_poly.type
_entity_poly.pdbx_seq_one_letter_code
_entity_poly.pdbx_strand_id
1 'polypeptide(L)'
;MDLHFRVNLINVELFTDAATSQESLHKANLAKSAINGTDVKFKMLSNSAMKADVALKSFTVSDTRSVKDTKFREIIPAVKHNARQFVLNYRMSAGANASSLALVTVDSPNIIFSLDAAFALMNFFMSAFPPAPAEASAFSGKGSQQAKTSTSKPQTKQDSSPPSENTMAFRVHVLDPTIILLAAPKRADTEAIVLSIKQFLLGVLALKVDQMGMLMRRMNRPKESSRFPDDFEVTTVAVCTGVRLVPSILDRISRASQEENSSTRTNWRAAGRPTPP
;
A
#
# COMPACT_ATOMS: atom_id res chain seq x y z
N MET A 1 29.30 18.01 -6.01
CA MET A 1 28.43 17.67 -7.16
C MET A 1 27.06 18.28 -6.94
N ASP A 2 26.44 18.80 -7.99
CA ASP A 2 25.06 19.32 -7.99
C ASP A 2 24.34 18.73 -9.21
N LEU A 3 23.14 18.22 -9.02
CA LEU A 3 22.32 17.57 -10.05
C LEU A 3 20.88 18.04 -9.90
N HIS A 4 20.33 18.63 -10.96
CA HIS A 4 18.92 18.99 -11.06
C HIS A 4 18.28 18.22 -12.21
N PHE A 5 17.30 17.38 -11.88
CA PHE A 5 16.56 16.55 -12.82
C PHE A 5 15.08 16.93 -12.75
N ARG A 6 14.45 17.11 -13.91
CA ARG A 6 13.02 17.43 -14.03
C ARG A 6 12.37 16.57 -15.09
N VAL A 7 11.20 16.01 -14.76
CA VAL A 7 10.37 15.25 -15.70
C VAL A 7 8.92 15.69 -15.54
N ASN A 8 8.29 16.03 -16.66
CA ASN A 8 6.92 16.56 -16.67
C ASN A 8 5.88 15.48 -16.38
N LEU A 9 6.08 14.27 -16.91
CA LEU A 9 5.13 13.15 -16.84
C LEU A 9 5.90 11.82 -16.89
N ILE A 10 5.62 10.93 -15.95
CA ILE A 10 6.03 9.52 -15.99
C ILE A 10 4.74 8.69 -15.91
N ASN A 11 4.48 7.87 -16.92
CA ASN A 11 3.36 6.92 -16.91
C ASN A 11 3.89 5.51 -16.62
N VAL A 12 3.25 4.79 -15.72
CA VAL A 12 3.53 3.39 -15.42
C VAL A 12 2.22 2.61 -15.50
N GLU A 13 2.18 1.60 -16.36
CA GLU A 13 1.03 0.70 -16.52
C GLU A 13 1.37 -0.68 -15.93
N LEU A 14 0.46 -1.20 -15.12
CA LEU A 14 0.57 -2.48 -14.43
C LEU A 14 -0.34 -3.49 -15.12
N PHE A 15 0.18 -4.70 -15.28
CA PHE A 15 -0.49 -5.83 -15.91
C PHE A 15 -0.50 -7.02 -14.95
N THR A 16 -1.47 -7.92 -15.11
CA THR A 16 -1.51 -9.20 -14.38
C THR A 16 -0.58 -10.25 -15.00
N ASP A 17 -0.35 -11.34 -14.27
CA ASP A 17 0.37 -12.55 -14.72
C ASP A 17 -0.09 -13.10 -16.09
N ALA A 18 -1.37 -12.94 -16.43
CA ALA A 18 -1.93 -13.30 -17.73
C ALA A 18 -1.35 -12.53 -18.95
N ALA A 19 -0.47 -11.55 -18.75
CA ALA A 19 0.21 -10.76 -19.79
C ALA A 19 1.35 -11.53 -20.51
N THR A 20 1.08 -12.74 -20.99
CA THR A 20 2.05 -13.60 -21.68
C THR A 20 2.18 -13.34 -23.19
N SER A 21 1.28 -12.58 -23.82
CA SER A 21 1.37 -12.24 -25.25
C SER A 21 0.82 -10.85 -25.58
N GLN A 22 1.15 -10.33 -26.78
CA GLN A 22 0.65 -9.06 -27.30
C GLN A 22 -0.89 -8.96 -27.27
N GLU A 23 -1.58 -10.06 -27.55
CA GLU A 23 -3.04 -10.14 -27.55
C GLU A 23 -3.63 -10.24 -26.13
N SER A 24 -2.88 -10.82 -25.18
CA SER A 24 -3.33 -10.92 -23.79
C SER A 24 -3.08 -9.65 -22.99
N LEU A 25 -2.08 -8.82 -23.35
CA LEU A 25 -1.81 -7.52 -22.72
C LEU A 25 -3.08 -6.67 -22.56
N HIS A 26 -3.82 -6.44 -23.64
CA HIS A 26 -5.07 -5.65 -23.62
C HIS A 26 -6.17 -6.20 -22.69
N LYS A 27 -6.10 -7.48 -22.32
CA LYS A 27 -7.03 -8.13 -21.38
C LYS A 27 -6.46 -8.22 -19.96
N ALA A 28 -5.14 -8.13 -19.80
CA ALA A 28 -4.39 -8.24 -18.56
C ALA A 28 -4.12 -6.89 -17.85
N ASN A 29 -4.59 -5.76 -18.40
CA ASN A 29 -4.50 -4.44 -17.76
C ASN A 29 -5.05 -4.46 -16.32
N LEU A 30 -4.24 -4.04 -15.35
CA LEU A 30 -4.62 -3.92 -13.94
C LEU A 30 -4.86 -2.47 -13.53
N ALA A 31 -3.84 -1.63 -13.64
CA ALA A 31 -3.93 -0.22 -13.27
C ALA A 31 -2.92 0.62 -14.05
N LYS A 32 -3.28 1.87 -14.33
CA LYS A 32 -2.37 2.88 -14.86
C LYS A 32 -2.13 3.93 -13.80
N SER A 33 -0.87 4.32 -13.63
CA SER A 33 -0.46 5.40 -12.75
C SER A 33 0.32 6.46 -13.52
N ALA A 34 0.20 7.72 -13.09
CA ALA A 34 0.91 8.84 -13.66
C ALA A 34 1.49 9.71 -12.55
N ILE A 35 2.77 10.05 -12.68
CA ILE A 35 3.50 10.96 -11.81
C ILE A 35 3.76 12.23 -12.60
N ASN A 36 3.22 13.36 -12.14
CA ASN A 36 3.29 14.65 -12.81
C ASN A 36 4.24 15.61 -12.09
N GLY A 37 5.04 16.34 -12.86
CA GLY A 37 5.87 17.44 -12.36
C GLY A 37 6.89 17.00 -11.31
N THR A 38 7.72 16.03 -11.66
CA THR A 38 8.84 15.55 -10.83
C THR A 38 10.00 16.55 -10.91
N ASP A 39 10.42 17.08 -9.76
CA ASP A 39 11.61 17.92 -9.58
C ASP A 39 12.52 17.25 -8.55
N VAL A 40 13.74 16.89 -8.94
CA VAL A 40 14.73 16.21 -8.10
C VAL A 40 16.01 17.05 -8.07
N LYS A 41 16.41 17.47 -6.88
CA LYS A 41 17.65 18.22 -6.63
C LYS A 41 18.53 17.41 -5.72
N PHE A 42 19.71 17.03 -6.20
CA PHE A 42 20.69 16.27 -5.44
C PHE A 42 22.00 17.06 -5.31
N LYS A 43 22.49 17.21 -4.09
CA LYS A 43 23.74 17.91 -3.79
C LYS A 43 24.62 17.05 -2.90
N MET A 44 25.84 16.82 -3.35
CA MET A 44 26.90 16.16 -2.58
C MET A 44 28.03 17.15 -2.32
N LEU A 45 28.34 17.35 -1.05
CA LEU A 45 29.40 18.23 -0.56
C LEU A 45 30.76 17.50 -0.59
N SER A 46 31.84 18.28 -0.54
CA SER A 46 33.22 17.76 -0.55
C SER A 46 33.57 16.93 0.68
N ASN A 47 32.85 17.10 1.78
CA ASN A 47 32.99 16.30 3.01
C ASN A 47 32.17 14.99 2.97
N SER A 48 31.68 14.54 1.82
CA SER A 48 30.79 13.37 1.64
C SER A 48 29.37 13.49 2.20
N ALA A 49 28.97 14.64 2.75
CA ALA A 49 27.58 14.86 3.15
C ALA A 49 26.67 15.04 1.91
N MET A 50 25.45 14.50 1.98
CA MET A 50 24.51 14.49 0.85
C MET A 50 23.16 15.09 1.23
N LYS A 51 22.50 15.72 0.26
CA LYS A 51 21.13 16.22 0.35
C LYS A 51 20.39 15.86 -0.94
N ALA A 52 19.18 15.33 -0.83
CA ALA A 52 18.29 15.10 -1.96
C ALA A 52 16.90 15.63 -1.64
N ASP A 53 16.44 16.62 -2.41
CA ASP A 53 15.09 17.16 -2.32
C ASP A 53 14.32 16.66 -3.55
N VAL A 54 13.24 15.90 -3.33
CA VAL A 54 12.37 15.34 -4.36
C VAL A 54 10.97 15.91 -4.17
N ALA A 55 10.39 16.48 -5.22
CA ALA A 55 9.05 17.02 -5.21
C ALA A 55 8.25 16.51 -6.41
N LEU A 56 7.03 16.04 -6.18
CA LEU A 56 6.08 15.66 -7.22
C LEU A 56 4.88 16.60 -7.14
N LYS A 57 4.38 17.07 -8.29
CA LYS A 57 3.19 17.93 -8.33
C LYS A 57 1.94 17.13 -7.95
N SER A 58 1.70 16.01 -8.64
CA SER A 58 0.58 15.12 -8.36
C SER A 58 0.90 13.69 -8.75
N PHE A 59 0.34 12.73 -8.03
CA PHE A 59 0.29 11.33 -8.36
C PHE A 59 -1.16 10.90 -8.58
N THR A 60 -1.43 10.22 -9.69
CA THR A 60 -2.78 9.72 -10.02
C THR A 60 -2.73 8.26 -10.37
N VAL A 61 -3.75 7.50 -9.97
CA VAL A 61 -3.87 6.06 -10.24
C VAL A 61 -5.29 5.78 -10.73
N SER A 62 -5.43 4.95 -11.77
CA SER A 62 -6.71 4.54 -12.35
C SER A 62 -6.76 3.04 -12.62
N ASP A 63 -7.88 2.41 -12.28
CA ASP A 63 -8.24 1.03 -12.62
C ASP A 63 -8.51 0.89 -14.13
N THR A 64 -7.61 0.21 -14.82
CA THR A 64 -7.68 -0.02 -16.28
C THR A 64 -8.24 -1.38 -16.65
N ARG A 65 -8.75 -2.16 -15.68
CA ARG A 65 -9.35 -3.48 -15.95
C ARG A 65 -10.54 -3.34 -16.90
N SER A 66 -10.54 -4.16 -17.96
CA SER A 66 -11.59 -4.19 -18.98
C SER A 66 -12.79 -5.04 -18.58
N VAL A 67 -12.55 -6.10 -17.78
CA VAL A 67 -13.55 -7.11 -17.39
C VAL A 67 -14.61 -6.59 -16.39
N LYS A 68 -14.36 -5.45 -15.73
CA LYS A 68 -15.22 -4.94 -14.65
C LYS A 68 -15.91 -3.64 -15.04
N ASP A 69 -17.24 -3.66 -15.02
CA ASP A 69 -18.06 -2.45 -15.07
C ASP A 69 -17.94 -1.72 -13.72
N THR A 70 -17.09 -0.70 -13.69
CA THR A 70 -17.00 0.27 -12.60
C THR A 70 -17.17 1.67 -13.20
N LYS A 71 -18.03 2.48 -12.57
CA LYS A 71 -18.16 3.90 -12.89
C LYS A 71 -17.09 4.75 -12.21
N PHE A 72 -16.41 4.19 -11.21
CA PHE A 72 -15.31 4.82 -10.47
C PHE A 72 -14.01 4.11 -10.83
N ARG A 73 -13.36 4.57 -11.90
CA ARG A 73 -12.05 4.08 -12.35
C ARG A 73 -10.88 4.83 -11.73
N GLU A 74 -11.07 6.03 -11.21
CA GLU A 74 -10.01 6.78 -10.53
C GLU A 74 -9.80 6.23 -9.11
N ILE A 75 -8.61 5.66 -8.85
CA ILE A 75 -8.20 5.17 -7.54
C ILE A 75 -7.57 6.29 -6.72
N ILE A 76 -6.68 7.06 -7.34
CA ILE A 76 -6.15 8.31 -6.79
C ILE A 76 -6.47 9.39 -7.83
N PRO A 77 -7.50 10.23 -7.60
CA PRO A 77 -7.91 11.27 -8.53
C PRO A 77 -6.87 12.38 -8.62
N ALA A 78 -6.95 13.19 -9.68
CA ALA A 78 -6.10 14.36 -9.83
C ALA A 78 -6.31 15.38 -8.70
N VAL A 79 -5.21 15.83 -8.10
CA VAL A 79 -5.18 16.85 -7.06
C VAL A 79 -5.69 18.18 -7.61
N LYS A 80 -6.63 18.81 -6.89
CA LYS A 80 -7.30 20.05 -7.33
C LYS A 80 -6.57 21.34 -6.96
N HIS A 81 -5.67 21.29 -5.98
CA HIS A 81 -4.83 22.43 -5.57
C HIS A 81 -3.50 22.45 -6.34
N ASN A 82 -2.96 23.64 -6.59
CA ASN A 82 -1.72 23.82 -7.36
C ASN A 82 -0.44 23.59 -6.52
N ALA A 83 -0.56 22.99 -5.33
CA ALA A 83 0.58 22.65 -4.47
C ALA A 83 1.27 21.35 -4.92
N ARG A 84 2.35 20.97 -4.23
CA ARG A 84 3.05 19.69 -4.44
C ARG A 84 2.46 18.64 -3.51
N GLN A 85 1.83 17.61 -4.06
CA GLN A 85 1.23 16.53 -3.29
C GLN A 85 2.26 15.70 -2.51
N PHE A 86 3.49 15.57 -3.03
CA PHE A 86 4.53 14.76 -2.41
C PHE A 86 5.85 15.52 -2.35
N VAL A 87 6.49 15.52 -1.18
CA VAL A 87 7.82 16.07 -0.97
C VAL A 87 8.64 15.12 -0.10
N LEU A 88 9.81 14.69 -0.59
CA LEU A 88 10.82 13.95 0.17
C LEU A 88 12.06 14.84 0.32
N ASN A 89 12.52 15.02 1.55
CA ASN A 89 13.77 15.67 1.90
C ASN A 89 14.68 14.63 2.55
N TYR A 90 15.72 14.20 1.85
CA TYR A 90 16.75 13.29 2.36
C TYR A 90 18.02 14.07 2.70
N ARG A 91 18.60 13.79 3.86
CA ARG A 91 19.89 14.37 4.29
C ARG A 91 20.76 13.29 4.91
N MET A 92 22.03 13.27 4.55
CA MET A 92 23.03 12.39 5.13
C MET A 92 24.21 13.21 5.64
N SER A 93 24.52 13.06 6.93
CA SER A 93 25.68 13.66 7.57
C SER A 93 26.92 12.81 7.32
N ALA A 94 28.10 13.42 7.32
CA ALA A 94 29.36 12.73 7.12
C ALA A 94 30.23 12.72 8.38
N GLY A 95 31.08 11.71 8.49
CA GLY A 95 31.93 11.44 9.64
C GLY A 95 31.76 10.00 10.16
N ALA A 96 32.44 9.66 11.25
CA ALA A 96 32.36 8.33 11.87
C ALA A 96 30.93 7.98 12.36
N ASN A 97 30.18 8.99 12.81
CA ASN A 97 28.78 8.88 13.20
C ASN A 97 27.87 9.35 12.05
N ALA A 98 27.99 8.72 10.88
CA ALA A 98 27.11 8.98 9.76
C ALA A 98 25.66 8.68 10.16
N SER A 99 24.78 9.67 9.96
CA SER A 99 23.36 9.53 10.20
C SER A 99 22.60 10.08 9.00
N SER A 100 21.58 9.34 8.58
CA SER A 100 20.72 9.68 7.46
C SER A 100 19.29 9.91 7.94
N LEU A 101 18.64 10.92 7.39
CA LEU A 101 17.29 11.34 7.75
C LEU A 101 16.45 11.57 6.50
N ALA A 102 15.37 10.80 6.36
CA ALA A 102 14.36 10.97 5.31
C ALA A 102 13.08 11.57 5.90
N LEU A 103 12.71 12.78 5.47
CA LEU A 103 11.41 13.39 5.74
C LEU A 103 10.54 13.28 4.50
N VAL A 104 9.48 12.48 4.56
CA VAL A 104 8.44 12.40 3.53
C VAL A 104 7.22 13.17 4.02
N THR A 105 6.68 14.04 3.18
CA THR A 105 5.42 14.75 3.40
C THR A 105 4.48 14.46 2.24
N VAL A 106 3.25 14.06 2.55
CA VAL A 106 2.18 13.86 1.57
C VAL A 106 1.02 14.77 1.93
N ASP A 107 0.67 15.67 1.03
CA ASP A 107 -0.40 16.66 1.20
C ASP A 107 -1.72 16.14 0.59
N SER A 108 -2.76 16.12 1.41
CA SER A 108 -4.16 15.86 1.03
C SER A 108 -4.37 14.64 0.11
N PRO A 109 -3.79 13.45 0.39
CA PRO A 109 -4.00 12.29 -0.46
C PRO A 109 -5.43 11.80 -0.32
N ASN A 110 -6.17 11.90 -1.43
CA ASN A 110 -7.48 11.31 -1.59
C ASN A 110 -7.34 9.96 -2.29
N ILE A 111 -7.84 8.89 -1.68
CA ILE A 111 -7.80 7.54 -2.25
C ILE A 111 -9.22 6.97 -2.27
N ILE A 112 -9.72 6.67 -3.46
CA ILE A 112 -11.03 6.09 -3.69
C ILE A 112 -10.82 4.65 -4.13
N PHE A 113 -11.39 3.66 -3.46
CA PHE A 113 -11.34 2.29 -3.97
C PHE A 113 -12.60 1.50 -3.67
N SER A 114 -12.88 0.56 -4.56
CA SER A 114 -13.72 -0.59 -4.22
C SER A 114 -12.84 -1.67 -3.57
N LEU A 115 -13.42 -2.48 -2.69
CA LEU A 115 -12.74 -3.63 -2.07
C LEU A 115 -12.00 -4.48 -3.12
N ASP A 116 -12.67 -4.75 -4.24
CA ASP A 116 -12.15 -5.54 -5.34
C ASP A 116 -10.92 -4.92 -6.05
N ALA A 117 -10.88 -3.59 -6.22
CA ALA A 117 -9.72 -2.91 -6.78
C ALA A 117 -8.54 -2.93 -5.79
N ALA A 118 -8.82 -2.73 -4.49
CA ALA A 118 -7.82 -2.79 -3.44
C ALA A 118 -7.19 -4.18 -3.31
N PHE A 119 -7.99 -5.25 -3.27
CA PHE A 119 -7.47 -6.62 -3.23
C PHE A 119 -6.63 -6.97 -4.47
N ALA A 120 -7.06 -6.57 -5.67
CA ALA A 120 -6.29 -6.85 -6.89
C ALA A 120 -4.94 -6.12 -6.90
N LEU A 121 -4.91 -4.84 -6.51
CA LEU A 121 -3.68 -4.05 -6.46
C LEU A 121 -2.75 -4.53 -5.33
N MET A 122 -3.31 -4.86 -4.16
CA MET A 122 -2.55 -5.43 -3.04
C MET A 122 -1.96 -6.79 -3.40
N ASN A 123 -2.71 -7.67 -4.05
CA ASN A 123 -2.19 -8.97 -4.51
C ASN A 123 -1.04 -8.81 -5.50
N PHE A 124 -1.11 -7.84 -6.42
CA PHE A 124 0.00 -7.53 -7.33
C PHE A 124 1.26 -7.11 -6.57
N PHE A 125 1.16 -6.15 -5.64
CA PHE A 125 2.31 -5.71 -4.85
C PHE A 125 2.85 -6.81 -3.92
N MET A 126 1.98 -7.62 -3.32
CA MET A 126 2.38 -8.73 -2.44
C MET A 126 2.97 -9.91 -3.20
N SER A 127 2.56 -10.15 -4.46
CA SER A 127 3.13 -11.19 -5.32
C SER A 127 4.62 -10.98 -5.64
N ALA A 128 5.16 -9.76 -5.50
CA ALA A 128 6.59 -9.48 -5.63
C ALA A 128 7.40 -9.88 -4.38
N PHE A 129 6.72 -10.11 -3.24
CA PHE A 129 7.32 -10.56 -1.98
C PHE A 129 6.85 -12.00 -1.72
N PRO A 130 7.55 -13.03 -2.24
CA PRO A 130 7.17 -14.41 -1.95
C PRO A 130 7.15 -14.61 -0.42
N PRO A 131 6.14 -15.30 0.13
CA PRO A 131 6.15 -15.63 1.54
C PRO A 131 7.44 -16.42 1.82
N ALA A 132 8.26 -15.91 2.75
CA ALA A 132 9.42 -16.65 3.22
C ALA A 132 8.95 -18.06 3.59
N PRO A 133 9.67 -19.12 3.17
CA PRO A 133 9.20 -20.48 3.37
C PRO A 133 8.89 -20.65 4.85
N ALA A 134 7.62 -20.90 5.15
CA ALA A 134 7.22 -21.27 6.48
C ALA A 134 7.96 -22.57 6.77
N GLU A 135 8.97 -22.50 7.65
CA GLU A 135 9.53 -23.69 8.28
C GLU A 135 8.37 -24.36 9.00
N ALA A 136 7.78 -25.34 8.32
CA ALA A 136 6.69 -26.11 8.86
C ALA A 136 7.25 -26.82 10.08
N SER A 137 6.90 -26.31 11.26
CA SER A 137 7.17 -26.93 12.55
C SER A 137 6.33 -28.21 12.64
N ALA A 138 6.74 -29.22 11.87
CA ALA A 138 6.11 -30.50 11.73
C ALA A 138 6.39 -31.33 12.97
N PHE A 139 5.64 -31.04 14.04
CA PHE A 139 5.56 -31.93 15.19
C PHE A 139 4.71 -33.15 14.82
N SER A 140 5.31 -34.12 14.14
CA SER A 140 4.81 -35.49 14.04
C SER A 140 5.99 -36.45 13.90
N GLY A 141 6.01 -37.50 14.71
CA GLY A 141 7.21 -38.31 14.93
C GLY A 141 7.24 -39.67 14.21
N LYS A 142 8.41 -40.30 14.30
CA LYS A 142 8.78 -41.69 13.94
C LYS A 142 8.87 -42.01 12.44
N GLY A 143 10.04 -42.52 12.01
CA GLY A 143 10.10 -43.42 10.84
C GLY A 143 11.35 -43.39 9.93
N SER A 144 12.53 -43.74 10.45
CA SER A 144 13.56 -44.57 9.76
C SER A 144 13.99 -44.31 8.29
N GLN A 145 15.28 -43.95 8.11
CA GLN A 145 16.22 -44.45 7.06
C GLN A 145 15.90 -44.12 5.56
N GLN A 146 16.82 -44.01 4.58
CA GLN A 146 18.28 -43.94 4.39
C GLN A 146 18.50 -43.43 2.92
N ALA A 147 19.65 -43.01 2.36
CA ALA A 147 21.02 -42.69 2.81
C ALA A 147 21.85 -42.07 1.65
N LYS A 148 22.92 -41.29 1.94
CA LYS A 148 24.07 -40.92 1.05
C LYS A 148 23.72 -39.95 -0.12
N THR A 149 24.56 -39.03 -0.63
CA THR A 149 26.01 -38.65 -0.53
C THR A 149 26.11 -37.18 -1.06
N SER A 150 27.17 -36.37 -0.97
CA SER A 150 28.61 -36.54 -0.73
C SER A 150 29.27 -35.25 -0.19
N THR A 151 30.47 -35.40 0.40
CA THR A 151 31.27 -34.34 1.04
C THR A 151 32.01 -33.42 0.05
N SER A 152 32.07 -32.12 0.34
CA SER A 152 33.28 -31.31 0.12
C SER A 152 33.45 -30.28 1.24
N LYS A 153 34.70 -30.00 1.66
CA LYS A 153 35.04 -29.22 2.87
C LYS A 153 35.35 -27.74 2.55
N PRO A 154 35.35 -26.85 3.56
CA PRO A 154 35.26 -25.39 3.36
C PRO A 154 36.62 -24.69 3.37
N GLN A 155 36.71 -23.53 2.70
CA GLN A 155 37.46 -22.36 3.17
C GLN A 155 37.31 -21.14 2.23
N THR A 156 36.77 -20.04 2.73
CA THR A 156 37.38 -18.72 2.54
C THR A 156 37.04 -17.86 3.76
N LYS A 157 38.07 -17.35 4.45
CA LYS A 157 37.89 -16.29 5.45
C LYS A 157 37.74 -14.98 4.69
N GLN A 158 36.77 -14.15 5.04
CA GLN A 158 36.64 -12.81 4.49
C GLN A 158 36.47 -11.82 5.65
N ASP A 159 37.26 -10.76 5.64
CA ASP A 159 37.52 -9.92 6.81
C ASP A 159 36.26 -9.19 7.30
N SER A 160 35.95 -9.38 8.58
CA SER A 160 34.94 -8.60 9.28
C SER A 160 35.49 -7.22 9.63
N SER A 161 35.50 -6.31 8.65
CA SER A 161 35.41 -4.89 8.99
C SER A 161 34.07 -4.66 9.72
N PRO A 162 34.04 -3.94 10.86
CA PRO A 162 32.79 -3.70 11.56
C PRO A 162 31.88 -2.86 10.64
N PRO A 163 30.60 -3.24 10.45
CA PRO A 163 29.69 -2.43 9.69
C PRO A 163 29.57 -1.07 10.38
N SER A 164 29.86 0.01 9.64
CA SER A 164 29.53 1.34 10.11
C SER A 164 28.02 1.41 10.28
N GLU A 165 27.55 1.51 11.52
CA GLU A 165 26.13 1.57 11.86
C GLU A 165 25.55 2.93 11.41
N ASN A 166 25.31 3.04 10.10
CA ASN A 166 24.73 4.22 9.48
C ASN A 166 23.26 4.30 9.88
N THR A 167 23.00 5.03 10.97
CA THR A 167 21.68 5.14 11.58
C THR A 167 20.73 5.92 10.67
N MET A 168 19.85 5.19 9.98
CA MET A 168 18.84 5.76 9.10
C MET A 168 17.53 5.98 9.85
N ALA A 169 17.19 7.24 10.08
CA ALA A 169 15.89 7.67 10.57
C ALA A 169 14.98 8.05 9.40
N PHE A 170 13.70 7.69 9.48
CA PHE A 170 12.67 8.19 8.57
C PHE A 170 11.48 8.74 9.36
N ARG A 171 10.81 9.74 8.76
CA ARG A 171 9.55 10.31 9.23
C ARG A 171 8.66 10.57 8.02
N VAL A 172 7.50 9.95 8.00
CA VAL A 172 6.43 10.20 7.03
C VAL A 172 5.34 11.00 7.73
N HIS A 173 4.97 12.13 7.15
CA HIS A 173 3.87 12.98 7.60
C HIS A 173 2.84 13.05 6.48
N VAL A 174 1.59 12.75 6.81
CA VAL A 174 0.48 12.83 5.85
C VAL A 174 -0.56 13.78 6.40
N LEU A 175 -0.87 14.81 5.63
CA LEU A 175 -1.81 15.89 5.94
C LEU A 175 -3.15 15.64 5.27
N ASP A 176 -4.24 15.80 6.02
CA ASP A 176 -5.63 15.60 5.59
C ASP A 176 -5.91 14.35 4.70
N PRO A 177 -5.36 13.14 5.02
CA PRO A 177 -5.67 11.94 4.24
C PRO A 177 -7.16 11.60 4.26
N THR A 178 -7.71 11.34 3.08
CA THR A 178 -9.11 10.94 2.90
C THR A 178 -9.17 9.62 2.12
N ILE A 179 -9.86 8.64 2.70
CA ILE A 179 -10.06 7.31 2.11
C ILE A 179 -11.56 7.12 1.86
N ILE A 180 -11.94 6.77 0.64
CA ILE A 180 -13.33 6.58 0.22
C ILE A 180 -13.51 5.12 -0.22
N LEU A 181 -14.20 4.35 0.61
CA LEU A 181 -14.55 2.95 0.32
C LEU A 181 -15.93 2.88 -0.34
N LEU A 182 -15.99 2.39 -1.57
CA LEU A 182 -17.23 2.25 -2.33
C LEU A 182 -17.92 0.91 -2.05
N ALA A 183 -19.20 0.92 -1.69
CA ALA A 183 -19.98 -0.30 -1.48
C ALA A 183 -20.30 -1.03 -2.79
N ALA A 184 -20.71 -0.31 -3.85
CA ALA A 184 -21.11 -0.89 -5.13
C ALA A 184 -20.59 -0.09 -6.34
N PRO A 185 -19.37 -0.37 -6.85
CA PRO A 185 -18.72 0.43 -7.91
C PRO A 185 -19.45 0.44 -9.27
N LYS A 186 -20.41 -0.47 -9.49
CA LYS A 186 -21.26 -0.53 -10.68
C LYS A 186 -22.27 0.63 -10.79
N ARG A 187 -22.62 1.27 -9.67
CA ARG A 187 -23.70 2.26 -9.57
C ARG A 187 -23.16 3.65 -9.25
N ALA A 188 -23.56 4.66 -10.03
CA ALA A 188 -23.16 6.05 -9.79
C ALA A 188 -23.78 6.65 -8.50
N ASP A 189 -24.92 6.13 -8.06
CA ASP A 189 -25.62 6.52 -6.84
C ASP A 189 -25.23 5.70 -5.60
N THR A 190 -24.10 4.99 -5.66
CA THR A 190 -23.62 4.13 -4.57
C THR A 190 -23.33 4.93 -3.28
N GLU A 191 -23.54 4.24 -2.16
CA GLU A 191 -23.10 4.67 -0.84
C GLU A 191 -21.62 4.33 -0.64
N ALA A 192 -20.92 5.26 0.00
CA ALA A 192 -19.51 5.18 0.26
C ALA A 192 -19.22 5.56 1.72
N ILE A 193 -18.30 4.82 2.34
CA ILE A 193 -17.74 5.17 3.64
C ILE A 193 -16.54 6.07 3.38
N VAL A 194 -16.59 7.30 3.87
CA VAL A 194 -15.48 8.25 3.81
C VAL A 194 -14.84 8.29 5.19
N LEU A 195 -13.57 7.89 5.25
CA LEU A 195 -12.71 8.04 6.41
C LEU A 195 -11.84 9.25 6.17
N SER A 196 -11.95 10.27 7.02
CA SER A 196 -11.13 11.47 6.99
C SER A 196 -10.29 11.52 8.24
N ILE A 197 -8.98 11.66 8.06
CA ILE A 197 -7.99 11.79 9.11
C ILE A 197 -7.37 13.16 8.94
N LYS A 198 -7.18 13.92 10.03
CA LYS A 198 -6.56 15.24 9.96
C LYS A 198 -5.06 15.16 9.66
N GLN A 199 -4.36 14.26 10.33
CA GLN A 199 -2.97 13.94 10.00
C GLN A 199 -2.56 12.59 10.59
N PHE A 200 -1.60 11.92 9.94
CA PHE A 200 -0.85 10.86 10.60
C PHE A 200 0.66 11.02 10.41
N LEU A 201 1.40 10.59 11.43
CA LEU A 201 2.86 10.68 11.50
C LEU A 201 3.40 9.27 11.78
N LEU A 202 4.20 8.75 10.86
CA LEU A 202 4.89 7.47 10.98
C LEU A 202 6.40 7.72 11.08
N GLY A 203 7.00 7.30 12.19
CA GLY A 203 8.45 7.21 12.36
C GLY A 203 8.92 5.77 12.51
N VAL A 204 10.21 5.58 12.76
CA VAL A 204 10.85 4.26 12.89
C VAL A 204 10.18 3.33 13.91
N LEU A 205 9.63 3.87 15.02
CA LEU A 205 9.08 3.10 16.14
C LEU A 205 7.68 3.58 16.61
N ALA A 206 7.03 4.48 15.87
CA ALA A 206 5.80 5.12 16.32
C ALA A 206 4.90 5.51 15.15
N LEU A 207 3.60 5.21 15.28
CA LEU A 207 2.53 5.71 14.44
C LEU A 207 1.57 6.54 15.30
N LYS A 208 1.45 7.84 14.99
CA LYS A 208 0.41 8.71 15.54
C LYS A 208 -0.65 8.97 14.47
N VAL A 209 -1.92 8.76 14.78
CA VAL A 209 -3.08 9.18 13.99
C VAL A 209 -3.86 10.20 14.81
N ASP A 210 -3.88 11.45 14.33
CA ASP A 210 -4.57 12.57 14.95
C ASP A 210 -5.94 12.75 14.30
N GLN A 211 -7.00 12.73 15.12
CA GLN A 211 -8.40 12.98 14.75
C GLN A 211 -8.84 12.24 13.47
N MET A 212 -9.22 10.96 13.63
CA MET A 212 -9.95 10.24 12.59
C MET A 212 -11.45 10.34 12.82
N GLY A 213 -12.18 10.71 11.77
CA GLY A 213 -13.63 10.69 11.71
C GLY A 213 -14.12 9.87 10.53
N MET A 214 -15.32 9.30 10.65
CA MET A 214 -15.98 8.51 9.61
C MET A 214 -17.32 9.14 9.24
N LEU A 215 -17.71 9.07 7.97
CA LEU A 215 -19.05 9.45 7.52
C LEU A 215 -19.51 8.55 6.38
N MET A 216 -20.83 8.39 6.25
CA MET A 216 -21.42 7.74 5.09
C MET A 216 -21.98 8.80 4.15
N ARG A 217 -21.65 8.68 2.86
CA ARG A 217 -22.03 9.63 1.81
C ARG A 217 -22.53 8.88 0.59
N ARG A 218 -23.60 9.38 -0.04
CA ARG A 218 -23.98 8.98 -1.40
C ARG A 218 -23.14 9.74 -2.42
N MET A 219 -22.48 9.02 -3.33
CA MET A 219 -21.52 9.64 -4.25
C MET A 219 -22.18 10.64 -5.22
N ASN A 220 -23.44 10.42 -5.58
CA ASN A 220 -24.27 11.33 -6.38
C ASN A 220 -24.75 12.59 -5.61
N ARG A 221 -24.68 12.61 -4.28
CA ARG A 221 -25.14 13.74 -3.43
C ARG A 221 -24.16 14.05 -2.31
N PRO A 222 -22.98 14.63 -2.61
CA PRO A 222 -21.93 14.85 -1.61
C PRO A 222 -22.29 15.82 -0.48
N LYS A 223 -23.35 16.62 -0.63
CA LYS A 223 -23.89 17.53 0.40
C LYS A 223 -24.83 16.83 1.40
N GLU A 224 -25.41 15.68 1.05
CA GLU A 224 -26.24 14.86 1.93
C GLU A 224 -25.37 13.78 2.58
N SER A 225 -24.57 14.17 3.59
CA SER A 225 -23.76 13.24 4.39
C SER A 225 -24.26 13.18 5.83
N SER A 226 -24.64 11.99 6.29
CA SER A 226 -24.83 11.73 7.72
C SER A 226 -23.45 11.61 8.37
N ARG A 227 -23.20 12.48 9.35
CA ARG A 227 -21.97 12.47 10.15
C ARG A 227 -22.05 11.31 11.14
N PHE A 228 -21.07 10.41 11.16
CA PHE A 228 -20.96 9.45 12.25
C PHE A 228 -20.22 10.13 13.41
N PRO A 229 -20.78 10.18 14.63
CA PRO A 229 -20.18 10.89 15.75
C PRO A 229 -19.19 9.99 16.51
N ASP A 230 -18.05 9.68 15.90
CA ASP A 230 -16.89 9.11 16.59
C ASP A 230 -15.62 9.78 16.03
N ASP A 231 -15.19 10.85 16.68
CA ASP A 231 -13.86 11.43 16.51
C ASP A 231 -12.94 10.74 17.52
N PHE A 232 -11.97 9.94 17.06
CA PHE A 232 -11.03 9.25 17.96
C PHE A 232 -9.56 9.47 17.57
N GLU A 233 -8.70 9.58 18.58
CA GLU A 233 -7.25 9.70 18.45
C GLU A 233 -6.61 8.34 18.75
N VAL A 234 -5.69 7.87 17.89
CA VAL A 234 -4.96 6.62 18.08
C VAL A 234 -3.48 6.90 17.99
N THR A 235 -2.78 6.77 19.12
CA THR A 235 -1.32 6.78 19.18
C THR A 235 -0.82 5.38 19.52
N THR A 236 -0.17 4.72 18.56
CA THR A 236 0.38 3.37 18.71
C THR A 236 1.89 3.42 18.58
N VAL A 237 2.58 3.15 19.69
CA VAL A 237 4.04 2.91 19.68
C VAL A 237 4.28 1.45 19.34
N ALA A 238 4.59 1.18 18.08
CA ALA A 238 4.96 -0.15 17.60
C ALA A 238 6.47 -0.23 17.45
N VAL A 239 7.12 -1.06 18.28
CA VAL A 239 8.54 -1.36 18.12
C VAL A 239 8.71 -2.21 16.86
N CYS A 240 9.05 -1.58 15.73
CA CYS A 240 9.35 -2.26 14.48
C CYS A 240 10.72 -2.95 14.54
N THR A 241 10.85 -4.00 15.35
CA THR A 241 11.91 -5.02 15.23
C THR A 241 11.69 -5.86 13.97
N GLY A 242 12.01 -5.24 12.83
CA GLY A 242 11.79 -5.79 11.49
C GLY A 242 10.37 -5.56 10.98
N VAL A 243 10.24 -5.26 9.69
CA VAL A 243 8.93 -5.17 9.01
C VAL A 243 8.39 -6.58 8.79
N ARG A 244 7.78 -7.16 9.83
CA ARG A 244 6.83 -8.27 9.69
C ARG A 244 5.42 -7.71 9.79
N LEU A 245 4.81 -7.44 8.64
CA LEU A 245 3.35 -7.27 8.54
C LEU A 245 2.69 -8.59 8.94
N VAL A 246 2.22 -8.67 10.18
CA VAL A 246 1.58 -9.88 10.70
C VAL A 246 0.20 -10.04 10.01
N PRO A 247 -0.12 -11.19 9.38
CA PRO A 247 -1.39 -11.38 8.65
C PRO A 247 -2.67 -11.34 9.52
N SER A 248 -2.54 -11.21 10.84
CA SER A 248 -3.59 -11.45 11.83
C SER A 248 -4.78 -10.48 11.78
N ILE A 249 -4.61 -9.27 11.24
CA ILE A 249 -5.72 -8.32 11.04
C ILE A 249 -6.51 -8.67 9.77
N LEU A 250 -5.82 -9.02 8.68
CA LEU A 250 -6.45 -9.36 7.40
C LEU A 250 -7.26 -10.65 7.50
N ASP A 251 -6.74 -11.65 8.22
CA ASP A 251 -7.41 -12.94 8.40
C ASP A 251 -8.67 -12.84 9.28
N ARG A 252 -8.72 -11.86 10.21
CA ARG A 252 -9.94 -11.55 10.97
C ARG A 252 -11.01 -10.88 10.12
N ILE A 253 -10.63 -9.96 9.23
CA ILE A 253 -11.56 -9.28 8.32
C ILE A 253 -12.08 -10.26 7.25
N SER A 254 -11.20 -11.14 6.73
CA SER A 254 -11.56 -12.22 5.81
C SER A 254 -12.57 -13.19 6.42
N ARG A 255 -12.35 -13.61 7.68
CA ARG A 255 -13.28 -14.48 8.41
C ARG A 255 -14.64 -13.83 8.67
N ALA A 256 -14.68 -12.56 9.06
CA ALA A 256 -15.94 -11.83 9.23
C ALA A 256 -16.78 -11.76 7.93
N SER A 257 -16.13 -11.57 6.78
CA SER A 257 -16.80 -11.55 5.48
C SER A 257 -17.27 -12.94 5.01
N GLN A 258 -16.56 -14.02 5.39
CA GLN A 258 -17.00 -15.40 5.16
C GLN A 258 -18.27 -15.74 5.97
N GLU A 259 -18.37 -15.30 7.23
CA GLU A 259 -19.56 -15.53 8.06
C GLU A 259 -20.82 -14.86 7.48
N GLU A 260 -20.72 -13.59 7.07
CA GLU A 260 -21.85 -12.84 6.47
C GLU A 260 -22.37 -13.48 5.17
N ASN A 261 -21.46 -13.99 4.33
CA ASN A 261 -21.78 -14.68 3.08
C ASN A 261 -22.29 -16.13 3.29
N SER A 262 -22.09 -16.70 4.48
CA SER A 262 -22.65 -18.01 4.86
C SER A 262 -24.11 -17.89 5.30
N SER A 263 -24.42 -16.89 6.13
CA SER A 263 -25.76 -16.67 6.71
C SER A 263 -26.80 -16.29 5.64
N THR A 264 -26.39 -15.53 4.64
CA THR A 264 -27.22 -15.18 3.47
C THR A 264 -27.51 -16.37 2.54
N ARG A 265 -26.69 -17.44 2.58
CA ARG A 265 -26.89 -18.66 1.78
C ARG A 265 -27.88 -19.65 2.38
N THR A 266 -28.06 -19.65 3.70
CA THR A 266 -28.97 -20.58 4.41
C THR A 266 -30.44 -20.26 4.16
N ASN A 267 -30.81 -18.98 4.04
CA ASN A 267 -32.20 -18.55 3.86
C ASN A 267 -32.81 -18.92 2.48
N TRP A 268 -32.01 -19.22 1.47
CA TRP A 268 -32.52 -19.56 0.12
C TRP A 268 -32.88 -21.05 -0.07
N ARG A 269 -32.63 -21.92 0.91
CA ARG A 269 -33.03 -23.35 0.83
C ARG A 269 -34.38 -23.67 1.46
N ALA A 270 -35.03 -22.70 2.12
CA ALA A 270 -36.30 -22.91 2.83
C ALA A 270 -37.56 -22.59 2.00
N ALA A 271 -37.44 -21.96 0.82
CA ALA A 271 -38.57 -21.45 0.05
C ALA A 271 -38.82 -22.25 -1.25
N GLY A 272 -39.80 -23.17 -1.19
CA GLY A 272 -40.67 -23.56 -2.32
C GLY A 272 -40.07 -24.33 -3.50
N ARG A 273 -40.34 -25.64 -3.58
CA ARG A 273 -40.46 -26.35 -4.86
C ARG A 273 -41.95 -26.37 -5.28
N PRO A 274 -42.33 -25.92 -6.48
CA PRO A 274 -43.62 -26.24 -7.06
C PRO A 274 -43.58 -27.61 -7.77
N THR A 275 -44.58 -28.44 -7.54
CA THR A 275 -44.84 -29.67 -8.29
C THR A 275 -45.64 -29.35 -9.55
N PRO A 276 -45.24 -29.83 -10.75
CA PRO A 276 -46.07 -29.73 -11.95
C PRO A 276 -47.17 -30.82 -11.96
N PRO A 277 -48.31 -30.57 -12.63
CA PRO A 277 -49.31 -31.58 -12.96
C PRO A 277 -48.87 -32.47 -14.15
#